data_AF-A0A378QP87-F1
#
_entry.id   AF-A0A378QP87-F1
#
_cell.length_a   1.000
_cell.length_b   1.000
_cell.length_c   1.000
_cell.angle_alpha   90.00
_cell.angle_beta   90.00
_cell.angle_gamma   90.00
#
_symmetry.space_group_name_H-M   'P 1'
#
loop_
_entity.id
_entity.type
_entity.pdbx_description
1 polymer ?
#
loop_
_entity_poly.entity_id
_entity_poly.type
_entity_poly.pdbx_seq_one_letter_code
_entity_poly.pdbx_strand_id
1 'polypeptide(L)'
;MGQQITAWQHDFAHALTANKPLSEDEFTAIFENAENRLFELFRLSEFSDPYHAYQSLIDVWQSTILPDLLILSDEIGADNDECVRENGFYKARRLVPNMVIKGKNEVQDGVKGELLSKQMIGYAFFADEIGEIDRLKQSLDEIEERQAERLANIADTALADYVNDKEKLDEKSYKAISQDLKTMNADDENFELLSESLADFQAAKTLKAELKNKEPALNSKIEQQYQTLDLPTIKRLLIQKWFGELSGNLSDVGQSYAKTVASQLKVLDERYADTLEDIRRQREQAENAFWAMANQLVGGV
;
A
#
# COMPACT_ATOMS: atom_id res chain seq x y z
N MET A 1 10.73 21.79 14.75
CA MET A 1 10.13 20.45 14.94
C MET A 1 10.55 19.45 13.85
N GLY A 2 10.16 19.61 12.58
CA GLY A 2 10.48 18.62 11.52
C GLY A 2 11.97 18.23 11.42
N GLN A 3 12.88 19.21 11.33
CA GLN A 3 14.34 18.94 11.31
C GLN A 3 14.87 18.25 12.58
N GLN A 4 14.26 18.52 13.74
CA GLN A 4 14.67 17.90 15.01
C GLN A 4 14.18 16.46 15.11
N ILE A 5 13.00 16.14 14.57
CA ILE A 5 12.50 14.76 14.45
C ILE A 5 13.43 13.97 13.54
N THR A 6 13.81 14.50 12.37
CA THR A 6 14.75 13.83 11.46
C THR A 6 16.11 13.59 12.11
N ALA A 7 16.64 14.56 12.87
CA ALA A 7 17.89 14.39 13.60
C ALA A 7 17.79 13.30 14.69
N TRP A 8 16.71 13.29 15.46
CA TRP A 8 16.46 12.24 16.46
C TRP A 8 16.37 10.85 15.82
N GLN A 9 15.66 10.73 14.70
CA GLN A 9 15.56 9.46 13.96
C GLN A 9 16.92 8.99 13.46
N HIS A 10 17.72 9.89 12.89
CA HIS A 10 19.05 9.57 12.41
C HIS A 10 19.94 9.02 13.55
N ASP A 11 19.94 9.69 14.70
CA ASP A 11 20.74 9.27 15.85
C ASP A 11 20.27 7.91 16.40
N PHE A 12 18.96 7.71 16.51
CA PHE A 12 18.38 6.46 16.99
C PHE A 12 18.64 5.30 16.02
N ALA A 13 18.45 5.52 14.73
CA ALA A 13 18.78 4.56 13.67
C ALA A 13 20.25 4.18 13.68
N HIS A 14 21.15 5.16 13.85
CA HIS A 14 22.59 4.91 13.95
C HIS A 14 22.96 4.09 15.19
N ALA A 15 22.32 4.34 16.33
CA ALA A 15 22.52 3.54 17.54
C ALA A 15 22.06 2.09 17.36
N LEU A 16 20.91 1.87 16.71
CA LEU A 16 20.35 0.54 16.44
C LEU A 16 21.14 -0.26 15.39
N THR A 17 21.79 0.42 14.45
CA THR A 17 22.52 -0.21 13.34
C THR A 17 24.03 -0.14 13.53
N ALA A 18 24.50 -0.52 14.73
CA ALA A 18 25.92 -0.68 15.01
C ALA A 18 26.60 -1.66 14.03
N ASN A 19 27.94 -1.70 13.99
CA ASN A 19 28.69 -2.61 13.12
C ASN A 19 28.67 -4.09 13.55
N LYS A 20 27.94 -4.39 14.63
CA LYS A 20 27.71 -5.72 15.18
C LYS A 20 26.27 -5.76 15.72
N PRO A 21 25.68 -6.95 15.89
CA PRO A 21 24.50 -7.13 16.71
C PRO A 21 24.65 -6.47 18.09
N LEU A 22 23.55 -5.89 18.54
CA LEU A 22 23.42 -5.33 19.87
C LEU A 22 23.04 -6.43 20.86
N SER A 23 23.54 -6.37 22.09
CA SER A 23 23.10 -7.24 23.18
C SER A 23 21.75 -6.75 23.76
N GLU A 24 21.06 -7.62 24.50
CA GLU A 24 19.80 -7.27 25.16
C GLU A 24 19.95 -6.08 26.13
N ASP A 25 21.08 -5.98 26.84
CA ASP A 25 21.38 -4.83 27.70
C ASP A 25 21.52 -3.53 26.90
N GLU A 26 22.11 -3.59 25.69
CA GLU A 26 22.25 -2.45 24.79
C GLU A 26 20.88 -1.98 24.25
N PHE A 27 19.92 -2.89 24.05
CA PHE A 27 18.56 -2.54 23.59
C PHE A 27 17.88 -1.56 24.56
N THR A 28 17.91 -1.90 25.85
CA THR A 28 17.24 -1.13 26.90
C THR A 28 17.83 0.27 26.99
N ALA A 29 19.16 0.38 27.03
CA ALA A 29 19.84 1.67 27.10
C ALA A 29 19.56 2.55 25.86
N ILE A 30 19.54 1.96 24.66
CA ILE A 30 19.25 2.70 23.43
C ILE A 30 17.78 3.16 23.42
N PHE A 31 16.85 2.30 23.82
CA PHE A 31 15.43 2.65 23.90
C PHE A 31 15.19 3.79 24.90
N GLU A 32 15.71 3.68 26.12
CA GLU A 32 15.57 4.72 27.15
C GLU A 32 16.13 6.05 26.68
N ASN A 33 17.27 6.06 25.97
CA ASN A 33 17.82 7.29 25.41
C ASN A 33 16.90 7.89 24.35
N ALA A 34 16.41 7.06 23.42
CA ALA A 34 15.51 7.47 22.35
C ALA A 34 14.20 8.02 22.91
N GLU A 35 13.59 7.32 23.87
CA GLU A 35 12.38 7.73 24.58
C GLU A 35 12.57 9.10 25.24
N ASN A 36 13.60 9.26 26.08
CA ASN A 36 13.83 10.50 26.80
C ASN A 36 14.01 11.70 25.86
N ARG A 37 14.79 11.53 24.79
CA ARG A 37 14.97 12.58 23.78
C ARG A 37 13.68 12.89 23.02
N LEU A 38 12.91 11.86 22.67
CA LEU A 38 11.63 12.04 21.98
C LEU A 38 10.64 12.81 22.85
N PHE A 39 10.52 12.42 24.12
CA PHE A 39 9.63 13.06 25.07
C PHE A 39 9.99 14.55 25.25
N GLU A 40 11.26 14.87 25.42
CA GLU A 40 11.74 16.26 25.52
C GLU A 40 11.44 17.07 24.25
N LEU A 41 11.62 16.49 23.06
CA LEU A 41 11.33 17.16 21.79
C LEU A 41 9.86 17.59 21.68
N PHE A 42 8.94 16.73 22.09
CA PHE A 42 7.50 17.00 22.01
C PHE A 42 6.98 17.81 23.19
N ARG A 43 7.62 17.72 24.37
CA ARG A 43 7.30 18.57 25.54
C ARG A 43 7.59 20.04 25.29
N LEU A 44 8.59 20.36 24.48
CA LEU A 44 8.95 21.75 24.14
C LEU A 44 7.91 22.46 23.26
N SER A 45 6.93 21.73 22.73
CA SER A 45 5.90 22.28 21.86
C SER A 45 4.55 22.27 22.56
N GLU A 46 3.92 23.45 22.65
CA GLU A 46 2.55 23.61 23.17
C GLU A 46 1.49 22.98 22.26
N PHE A 47 1.87 22.59 21.04
CA PHE A 47 0.98 22.12 19.98
C PHE A 47 1.09 20.63 19.70
N SER A 48 1.70 19.86 20.60
CA SER A 48 1.88 18.43 20.39
C SER A 48 1.76 17.64 21.68
N ASP A 49 1.20 16.43 21.60
CA ASP A 49 1.08 15.55 22.76
C ASP A 49 2.30 14.60 22.84
N PRO A 50 3.20 14.78 23.82
CA PRO A 50 4.36 13.91 23.99
C PRO A 50 3.98 12.45 24.31
N TYR A 51 2.81 12.18 24.87
CA TYR A 51 2.35 10.81 25.12
C TYR A 51 1.94 10.10 23.83
N HIS A 52 1.36 10.81 22.86
CA HIS A 52 1.06 10.23 21.56
C HIS A 52 2.34 9.92 20.76
N ALA A 53 3.36 10.78 20.86
CA ALA A 53 4.67 10.52 20.28
C ALA A 53 5.33 9.29 20.92
N TYR A 54 5.28 9.18 22.24
CA TYR A 54 5.76 8.02 22.99
C TYR A 54 5.01 6.74 22.59
N GLN A 55 3.67 6.79 22.50
CA GLN A 55 2.86 5.65 22.08
C GLN A 55 3.27 5.16 20.67
N SER A 56 3.50 6.09 19.75
CA SER A 56 3.98 5.75 18.41
C SER A 56 5.33 5.03 18.43
N LEU A 57 6.25 5.45 19.31
CA LEU A 57 7.54 4.78 19.49
C LEU A 57 7.38 3.38 20.07
N ILE A 58 6.62 3.22 21.17
CA ILE A 58 6.50 1.92 21.83
C ILE A 58 5.77 0.89 20.96
N ASP A 59 4.79 1.32 20.18
CA ASP A 59 4.05 0.43 19.27
C ASP A 59 4.99 -0.14 18.20
N VAL A 60 5.80 0.71 17.55
CA VAL A 60 6.78 0.28 16.54
C VAL A 60 7.92 -0.52 17.19
N TRP A 61 8.35 -0.13 18.38
CA TRP A 61 9.37 -0.83 19.13
C TRP A 61 8.95 -2.28 19.42
N GLN A 62 7.77 -2.48 20.00
CA GLN A 62 7.29 -3.81 20.40
C GLN A 62 6.90 -4.68 19.21
N SER A 63 6.26 -4.10 18.19
CA SER A 63 5.75 -4.85 17.04
C SER A 63 6.83 -5.23 16.03
N THR A 64 7.87 -4.41 15.88
CA THR A 64 8.80 -4.51 14.76
C THR A 64 10.26 -4.47 15.19
N ILE A 65 10.71 -3.43 15.90
CA ILE A 65 12.15 -3.24 16.19
C ILE A 65 12.67 -4.30 17.15
N LEU A 66 12.03 -4.50 18.31
CA LEU A 66 12.48 -5.43 19.33
C LEU A 66 12.49 -6.89 18.83
N PRO A 67 11.44 -7.41 18.16
CA PRO A 67 11.50 -8.74 17.56
C PRO A 67 12.68 -8.92 16.59
N ASP A 68 12.94 -7.92 15.74
CA ASP A 68 14.05 -7.93 14.79
C ASP A 68 15.42 -7.92 15.50
N LEU A 69 15.56 -7.09 16.53
CA LEU A 69 16.76 -7.01 17.36
C LEU A 69 17.04 -8.34 18.07
N LEU A 70 16.00 -9.00 18.61
CA LEU A 70 16.14 -10.32 19.25
C LEU A 70 16.59 -11.40 18.26
N ILE A 71 16.11 -11.35 17.02
CA ILE A 71 16.58 -12.25 15.96
C ILE A 71 18.08 -12.04 15.72
N LEU A 72 18.51 -10.77 15.63
CA LEU A 72 19.91 -10.39 15.40
C LEU A 72 20.82 -10.69 16.61
N SER A 73 20.36 -10.54 17.85
CA SER A 73 21.17 -10.79 19.04
C SER A 73 21.40 -12.27 19.30
N ASP A 74 20.51 -13.16 18.85
CA ASP A 74 20.74 -14.61 18.87
C ASP A 74 21.92 -15.04 17.96
N GLU A 75 22.49 -14.12 17.16
CA GLU A 75 23.76 -14.35 16.45
C GLU A 75 25.01 -14.16 17.33
N ILE A 76 24.87 -13.53 18.51
CA ILE A 76 26.00 -13.23 19.42
C ILE A 76 26.46 -14.52 20.11
N GLY A 77 27.73 -14.90 19.92
CA GLY A 77 28.33 -16.07 20.58
C GLY A 77 28.18 -17.40 19.84
N ALA A 78 27.75 -17.38 18.58
CA ALA A 78 27.87 -18.53 17.68
C ALA A 78 29.34 -18.74 17.26
N ASP A 79 30.21 -19.02 18.23
CA ASP A 79 31.69 -18.99 18.14
C ASP A 79 32.32 -20.05 17.21
N ASN A 80 31.51 -20.81 16.45
CA ASN A 80 31.96 -22.01 15.75
C ASN A 80 31.73 -21.97 14.23
N ASP A 81 31.03 -20.95 13.72
CA ASP A 81 30.47 -20.99 12.37
C ASP A 81 31.01 -19.86 11.48
N GLU A 82 31.14 -20.17 10.19
CA GLU A 82 31.52 -19.24 9.13
C GLU A 82 30.64 -17.97 9.14
N CYS A 83 29.43 -18.08 9.70
CA CYS A 83 28.42 -17.05 9.94
C CYS A 83 28.92 -15.80 10.71
N VAL A 84 29.91 -15.90 11.60
CA VAL A 84 30.43 -14.73 12.35
C VAL A 84 31.38 -13.88 11.50
N ARG A 85 31.89 -14.39 10.37
CA ARG A 85 32.84 -13.68 9.50
C ARG A 85 32.23 -12.50 8.72
N GLU A 86 30.90 -12.38 8.67
CA GLU A 86 30.17 -11.27 8.01
C GLU A 86 29.55 -10.25 8.99
N ASN A 87 30.22 -9.94 10.10
CA ASN A 87 29.83 -8.87 11.03
C ASN A 87 28.46 -9.04 11.74
N GLY A 88 27.90 -10.25 11.80
CA GLY A 88 26.69 -10.56 12.58
C GLY A 88 25.38 -10.01 12.00
N PHE A 89 25.15 -10.14 10.68
CA PHE A 89 23.83 -9.85 10.10
C PHE A 89 23.39 -10.99 9.16
N TYR A 90 23.78 -12.22 9.45
CA TYR A 90 23.55 -13.34 8.52
C TYR A 90 22.05 -13.68 8.42
N LYS A 91 21.27 -13.53 9.49
CA LYS A 91 19.82 -13.78 9.46
C LYS A 91 19.06 -12.77 8.60
N ALA A 92 19.63 -11.59 8.36
CA ALA A 92 19.07 -10.66 7.38
C ALA A 92 19.13 -11.21 5.95
N ARG A 93 20.06 -12.14 5.67
CA ARG A 93 20.21 -12.86 4.39
C ARG A 93 19.48 -14.20 4.37
N ARG A 94 19.00 -14.69 5.52
CA ARG A 94 18.43 -16.04 5.63
C ARG A 94 16.99 -16.10 5.12
N LEU A 95 16.73 -17.10 4.28
CA LEU A 95 15.40 -17.49 3.86
C LEU A 95 14.95 -18.69 4.70
N VAL A 96 13.73 -18.62 5.23
CA VAL A 96 13.11 -19.67 6.04
C VAL A 96 11.83 -20.18 5.38
N PRO A 97 11.42 -21.43 5.64
CA PRO A 97 10.13 -21.95 5.17
C PRO A 97 8.97 -21.01 5.50
N ASN A 98 8.15 -20.70 4.51
CA ASN A 98 6.94 -19.93 4.73
C ASN A 98 5.79 -20.88 5.00
N MET A 99 5.42 -21.03 6.27
CA MET A 99 4.32 -21.91 6.68
C MET A 99 2.99 -21.16 6.62
N VAL A 100 2.01 -21.74 5.94
CA VAL A 100 0.66 -21.18 5.80
C VAL A 100 -0.39 -22.23 6.13
N ILE A 101 -1.51 -21.79 6.71
CA ILE A 101 -2.64 -22.67 7.03
C ILE A 101 -3.48 -22.85 5.75
N LYS A 102 -3.56 -24.08 5.25
CA LYS A 102 -4.46 -24.47 4.16
C LYS A 102 -5.49 -25.47 4.69
N GLY A 103 -6.69 -24.98 4.96
CA GLY A 103 -7.75 -25.76 5.60
C GLY A 103 -7.45 -26.00 7.08
N LYS A 104 -7.18 -27.27 7.45
CA LYS A 104 -6.82 -27.66 8.82
C LYS A 104 -5.34 -27.98 9.02
N ASN A 105 -4.54 -27.95 7.95
CA ASN A 105 -3.14 -28.35 7.98
C ASN A 105 -2.23 -27.15 7.74
N GLU A 106 -1.10 -27.12 8.44
CA GLU A 106 0.00 -26.20 8.16
C GLU A 106 0.86 -26.79 7.04
N VAL A 107 1.02 -26.05 5.95
CA VAL A 107 1.77 -26.49 4.76
C VAL A 107 2.79 -25.44 4.40
N GLN A 108 3.98 -25.88 3.98
CA GLN A 108 4.99 -24.98 3.45
C GLN A 108 4.56 -24.45 2.07
N ASP A 109 4.52 -23.13 1.93
CA ASP A 109 4.23 -22.41 0.70
C ASP A 109 5.38 -21.44 0.36
N GLY A 110 6.42 -22.01 -0.23
CA GLY A 110 7.65 -21.31 -0.58
C GLY A 110 8.53 -20.95 0.62
N VAL A 111 9.30 -19.87 0.45
CA VAL A 111 10.20 -19.32 1.46
C VAL A 111 9.93 -17.84 1.68
N LYS A 112 10.21 -17.36 2.88
CA LYS A 112 10.19 -15.93 3.26
C LYS A 112 11.54 -15.55 3.84
N GLY A 113 11.93 -14.29 3.74
CA GLY A 113 13.06 -13.80 4.52
C GLY A 113 12.72 -13.84 6.01
N GLU A 114 13.70 -14.23 6.82
CA GLU A 114 13.53 -14.30 8.27
C GLU A 114 13.34 -12.92 8.90
N LEU A 115 14.12 -11.93 8.43
CA LEU A 115 14.13 -10.57 8.95
C LEU A 115 13.58 -9.56 7.92
N LEU A 116 14.18 -9.53 6.72
CA LEU A 116 13.78 -8.65 5.62
C LEU A 116 12.77 -9.37 4.74
N SER A 117 11.62 -8.76 4.42
CA SER A 117 10.59 -9.41 3.60
C SER A 117 10.97 -9.43 2.12
N LYS A 118 10.48 -10.43 1.37
CA LYS A 118 10.75 -10.54 -0.08
C LYS A 118 10.22 -9.32 -0.83
N GLN A 119 9.09 -8.78 -0.39
CA GLN A 119 8.51 -7.55 -0.93
C GLN A 119 9.45 -6.36 -0.74
N MET A 120 10.08 -6.24 0.42
CA MET A 120 11.03 -5.17 0.70
C MET A 120 12.28 -5.26 -0.18
N ILE A 121 12.84 -6.46 -0.34
CA ILE A 121 13.96 -6.68 -1.27
C ILE A 121 13.53 -6.40 -2.72
N GLY A 122 12.33 -6.85 -3.09
CA GLY A 122 11.72 -6.58 -4.39
C GLY A 122 11.69 -5.08 -4.71
N TYR A 123 11.07 -4.26 -3.86
CA TYR A 123 11.00 -2.82 -4.10
C TYR A 123 12.37 -2.11 -4.07
N ALA A 124 13.32 -2.63 -3.28
CA ALA A 124 14.63 -2.01 -3.17
C ALA A 124 15.53 -2.24 -4.40
N PHE A 125 15.33 -3.34 -5.14
CA PHE A 125 16.24 -3.78 -6.20
C PHE A 125 15.60 -4.03 -7.57
N PHE A 126 14.29 -4.28 -7.60
CA PHE A 126 13.56 -4.75 -8.79
C PHE A 126 12.25 -3.97 -8.98
N ALA A 127 12.24 -2.68 -8.61
CA ALA A 127 11.07 -1.82 -8.73
C ALA A 127 10.55 -1.72 -10.17
N ASP A 128 11.46 -1.71 -11.15
CA ASP A 128 11.11 -1.65 -12.58
C ASP A 128 10.42 -2.94 -13.05
N GLU A 129 10.95 -4.12 -12.68
CA GLU A 129 10.31 -5.40 -12.99
C GLU A 129 8.97 -5.58 -12.27
N ILE A 130 8.85 -5.12 -11.02
CA ILE A 130 7.56 -5.09 -10.30
C ILE A 130 6.58 -4.21 -11.07
N GLY A 131 6.97 -3.00 -11.45
CA GLY A 131 6.13 -2.09 -12.22
C GLY A 131 5.79 -2.58 -13.63
N GLU A 132 6.65 -3.39 -14.26
CA GLU A 132 6.32 -4.09 -15.50
C GLU A 132 5.24 -5.16 -15.27
N ILE A 133 5.39 -6.01 -14.26
CA ILE A 133 4.40 -7.03 -13.90
C ILE A 133 3.06 -6.39 -13.53
N ASP A 134 3.06 -5.31 -12.76
CA ASP A 134 1.85 -4.61 -12.35
C ASP A 134 1.12 -4.01 -13.57
N ARG A 135 1.84 -3.46 -14.55
CA ARG A 135 1.26 -2.99 -15.81
C ARG A 135 0.67 -4.13 -16.64
N LEU A 136 1.34 -5.28 -16.70
CA LEU A 136 0.81 -6.46 -17.39
C LEU A 136 -0.46 -7.00 -16.70
N LYS A 137 -0.52 -6.96 -15.36
CA LYS A 137 -1.72 -7.32 -14.59
C LYS A 137 -2.87 -6.37 -14.86
N GLN A 138 -2.61 -5.06 -14.77
CA GLN A 138 -3.62 -4.05 -15.07
C GLN A 138 -4.16 -4.21 -16.50
N SER A 139 -3.28 -4.39 -17.49
CA SER A 139 -3.70 -4.62 -18.87
C SER A 139 -4.48 -5.91 -19.03
N LEU A 140 -4.14 -6.96 -18.30
CA LEU A 140 -4.90 -8.20 -18.30
C LEU A 140 -6.30 -7.99 -17.72
N ASP A 141 -6.41 -7.32 -16.57
CA ASP A 141 -7.69 -7.01 -15.92
C ASP A 141 -8.59 -6.18 -16.85
N GLU A 142 -8.05 -5.16 -17.51
CA GLU A 142 -8.77 -4.33 -18.51
C GLU A 142 -9.27 -5.15 -19.71
N ILE A 143 -8.48 -6.12 -20.19
CA ILE A 143 -8.89 -7.02 -21.27
C ILE A 143 -9.97 -7.99 -20.79
N GLU A 144 -9.85 -8.53 -19.58
CA GLU A 144 -10.84 -9.45 -19.01
C GLU A 144 -12.18 -8.77 -18.74
N GLU A 145 -12.17 -7.52 -18.26
CA GLU A 145 -13.37 -6.71 -18.07
C GLU A 145 -14.05 -6.42 -19.41
N ARG A 146 -13.30 -5.93 -20.40
CA ARG A 146 -13.82 -5.69 -21.76
C ARG A 146 -14.36 -6.97 -22.39
N GLN A 147 -13.66 -8.10 -22.21
CA GLN A 147 -14.13 -9.38 -22.71
C GLN A 147 -15.43 -9.80 -22.03
N ALA A 148 -15.56 -9.64 -20.71
CA ALA A 148 -16.79 -9.96 -19.99
C ALA A 148 -17.98 -9.13 -20.49
N GLU A 149 -17.79 -7.83 -20.73
CA GLU A 149 -18.82 -6.95 -21.29
C GLU A 149 -19.27 -7.41 -22.70
N ARG A 150 -18.31 -7.73 -23.58
CA ARG A 150 -18.61 -8.26 -24.93
C ARG A 150 -19.34 -9.60 -24.87
N LEU A 151 -18.94 -10.50 -23.99
CA LEU A 151 -19.56 -11.83 -23.87
C LEU A 151 -20.97 -11.77 -23.31
N ALA A 152 -21.28 -10.81 -22.42
CA ALA A 152 -22.65 -10.57 -21.98
C ALA A 152 -23.57 -10.21 -23.15
N ASN A 153 -23.10 -9.36 -24.07
CA ASN A 153 -23.85 -9.04 -25.29
C ASN A 153 -24.02 -10.25 -26.23
N ILE A 154 -23.03 -11.17 -26.29
CA ILE A 154 -23.12 -12.41 -27.09
C ILE A 154 -24.14 -13.38 -26.48
N ALA A 155 -24.15 -13.54 -25.16
CA ALA A 155 -25.03 -14.47 -24.45
C ALA A 155 -26.53 -14.17 -24.69
N ASP A 156 -26.88 -12.90 -24.92
CA ASP A 156 -28.25 -12.45 -25.21
C ASP A 156 -28.64 -12.58 -26.70
N THR A 157 -27.78 -13.15 -27.55
CA THR A 157 -28.00 -13.26 -29.00
C THR A 157 -28.06 -14.71 -29.50
N ALA A 158 -28.35 -14.89 -30.79
CA ALA A 158 -28.28 -16.19 -31.48
C ALA A 158 -26.86 -16.80 -31.51
N LEU A 159 -25.86 -16.12 -30.95
CA LEU A 159 -24.46 -16.53 -30.87
C LEU A 159 -24.07 -17.11 -29.50
N ALA A 160 -25.05 -17.33 -28.62
CA ALA A 160 -24.83 -17.92 -27.29
C ALA A 160 -24.11 -19.28 -27.33
N ASP A 161 -24.17 -20.01 -28.46
CA ASP A 161 -23.49 -21.29 -28.67
C ASP A 161 -21.95 -21.21 -28.53
N TYR A 162 -21.37 -19.99 -28.60
CA TYR A 162 -19.93 -19.80 -28.44
C TYR A 162 -19.47 -19.65 -27.00
N VAL A 163 -20.34 -19.46 -26.00
CA VAL A 163 -19.92 -19.35 -24.59
C VAL A 163 -20.15 -20.65 -23.84
N ASN A 164 -19.31 -20.94 -22.84
CA ASN A 164 -19.53 -22.09 -21.96
C ASN A 164 -20.60 -21.81 -20.90
N ASP A 165 -20.93 -22.81 -20.06
CA ASP A 165 -21.89 -22.70 -18.95
C ASP A 165 -21.58 -21.61 -17.90
N LYS A 166 -20.41 -20.96 -18.00
CA LYS A 166 -19.99 -19.84 -17.15
C LYS A 166 -19.90 -18.52 -17.91
N GLU A 167 -20.49 -18.46 -19.11
CA GLU A 167 -20.47 -17.29 -20.00
C GLU A 167 -19.03 -16.85 -20.36
N LYS A 168 -18.09 -17.80 -20.40
CA LYS A 168 -16.68 -17.56 -20.75
C LYS A 168 -16.31 -18.24 -22.05
N LEU A 169 -15.40 -17.61 -22.80
CA LEU A 169 -14.72 -18.28 -23.90
C LEU A 169 -13.72 -19.31 -23.37
N ASP A 170 -13.73 -20.49 -23.97
CA ASP A 170 -12.68 -21.49 -23.79
C ASP A 170 -11.96 -21.78 -25.12
N GLU A 171 -11.01 -22.71 -25.09
CA GLU A 171 -10.26 -23.13 -26.29
C GLU A 171 -11.15 -23.73 -27.40
N LYS A 172 -12.32 -24.28 -27.07
CA LYS A 172 -13.27 -24.79 -28.06
C LYS A 172 -14.04 -23.64 -28.69
N SER A 173 -14.58 -22.74 -27.86
CA SER A 173 -15.23 -21.50 -28.30
C SER A 173 -14.34 -20.72 -29.26
N TYR A 174 -13.09 -20.52 -28.86
CA TYR A 174 -12.08 -19.84 -29.67
C TYR A 174 -11.89 -20.49 -31.05
N LYS A 175 -11.82 -21.82 -31.11
CA LYS A 175 -11.67 -22.54 -32.40
C LYS A 175 -12.91 -22.43 -33.28
N ALA A 176 -14.11 -22.50 -32.68
CA ALA A 176 -15.37 -22.36 -33.39
C ALA A 176 -15.50 -20.95 -33.99
N ILE A 177 -15.35 -19.91 -33.17
CA ILE A 177 -15.36 -18.50 -33.61
C ILE A 177 -14.30 -18.28 -34.72
N SER A 178 -13.09 -18.79 -34.54
CA SER A 178 -12.02 -18.66 -35.55
C SER A 178 -12.34 -19.36 -36.87
N GLN A 179 -13.12 -20.44 -36.84
CA GLN A 179 -13.54 -21.15 -38.05
C GLN A 179 -14.68 -20.41 -38.75
N ASP A 180 -15.66 -19.94 -37.99
CA ASP A 180 -16.85 -19.27 -38.55
C ASP A 180 -16.49 -17.90 -39.14
N LEU A 181 -15.58 -17.15 -38.49
CA LEU A 181 -15.05 -15.89 -39.03
C LEU A 181 -14.34 -16.05 -40.38
N LYS A 182 -13.87 -17.25 -40.76
CA LYS A 182 -13.25 -17.48 -42.09
C LYS A 182 -14.27 -17.54 -43.22
N THR A 183 -15.51 -17.89 -42.88
CA THR A 183 -16.60 -18.08 -43.85
C THR A 183 -17.68 -17.01 -43.73
N MET A 184 -17.68 -16.25 -42.64
CA MET A 184 -18.60 -15.14 -42.37
C MET A 184 -18.28 -13.94 -43.26
N ASN A 185 -19.33 -13.20 -43.66
CA ASN A 185 -19.16 -11.94 -44.38
C ASN A 185 -18.71 -10.85 -43.41
N ALA A 186 -17.79 -9.98 -43.83
CA ALA A 186 -17.32 -8.85 -43.03
C ALA A 186 -18.44 -7.82 -42.74
N ASP A 187 -19.47 -7.76 -43.59
CA ASP A 187 -20.64 -6.90 -43.39
C ASP A 187 -21.70 -7.51 -42.44
N ASP A 188 -21.45 -8.70 -41.88
CA ASP A 188 -22.32 -9.29 -40.86
C ASP A 188 -22.25 -8.46 -39.58
N GLU A 189 -23.43 -8.16 -39.01
CA GLU A 189 -23.57 -7.38 -37.77
C GLU A 189 -22.71 -7.92 -36.62
N ASN A 190 -22.41 -9.22 -36.63
CA ASN A 190 -21.70 -9.91 -35.57
C ASN A 190 -20.20 -10.12 -35.84
N PHE A 191 -19.73 -9.81 -37.05
CA PHE A 191 -18.35 -10.07 -37.45
C PHE A 191 -17.36 -9.34 -36.54
N GLU A 192 -17.61 -8.05 -36.29
CA GLU A 192 -16.76 -7.21 -35.44
C GLU A 192 -16.72 -7.71 -34.00
N LEU A 193 -17.90 -7.97 -33.41
CA LEU A 193 -18.02 -8.48 -32.04
C LEU A 193 -17.26 -9.80 -31.82
N LEU A 194 -17.40 -10.75 -32.75
CA LEU A 194 -16.72 -12.05 -32.71
C LEU A 194 -15.21 -11.91 -32.94
N SER A 195 -14.80 -11.05 -33.87
CA SER A 195 -13.38 -10.80 -34.17
C SER A 195 -12.64 -10.18 -32.98
N GLU A 196 -13.25 -9.15 -32.37
CA GLU A 196 -12.67 -8.49 -31.20
C GLU A 196 -12.66 -9.40 -29.97
N SER A 197 -13.70 -10.22 -29.77
CA SER A 197 -13.72 -11.22 -28.68
C SER A 197 -12.62 -12.27 -28.83
N LEU A 198 -12.32 -12.68 -30.07
CA LEU A 198 -11.21 -13.58 -30.40
C LEU A 198 -9.85 -12.92 -30.10
N ALA A 199 -9.69 -11.65 -30.48
CA ALA A 199 -8.47 -10.88 -30.24
C ALA A 199 -8.21 -10.69 -28.73
N ASP A 200 -9.25 -10.32 -27.96
CA ASP A 200 -9.18 -10.17 -26.50
C ASP A 200 -8.80 -11.49 -25.81
N PHE A 201 -9.36 -12.62 -26.27
CA PHE A 201 -8.99 -13.94 -25.76
C PHE A 201 -7.50 -14.27 -26.00
N GLN A 202 -6.98 -14.01 -27.21
CA GLN A 202 -5.57 -14.24 -27.51
C GLN A 202 -4.65 -13.32 -26.70
N ALA A 203 -5.02 -12.04 -26.57
CA ALA A 203 -4.24 -11.06 -25.81
C ALA A 203 -4.19 -11.45 -24.34
N ALA A 204 -5.32 -11.76 -23.70
CA ALA A 204 -5.38 -12.24 -22.33
C ALA A 204 -4.58 -13.52 -22.12
N LYS A 205 -4.66 -14.48 -23.05
CA LYS A 205 -3.87 -15.72 -22.99
C LYS A 205 -2.37 -15.46 -23.06
N THR A 206 -1.95 -14.51 -23.89
CA THR A 206 -0.55 -14.11 -24.06
C THR A 206 -0.01 -13.45 -22.81
N LEU A 207 -0.74 -12.47 -22.26
CA LEU A 207 -0.38 -11.80 -21.01
C LEU A 207 -0.32 -12.77 -19.82
N LYS A 208 -1.28 -13.70 -19.70
CA LYS A 208 -1.25 -14.75 -18.68
C LYS A 208 -0.02 -15.64 -18.80
N ALA A 209 0.37 -16.01 -20.02
CA ALA A 209 1.57 -16.80 -20.25
C ALA A 209 2.83 -16.02 -19.88
N GLU A 210 2.88 -14.72 -20.20
CA GLU A 210 3.97 -13.84 -19.84
C GLU A 210 4.10 -13.67 -18.32
N LEU A 211 2.99 -13.39 -17.62
CA LEU A 211 2.95 -13.29 -16.15
C LEU A 211 3.40 -14.59 -15.48
N LYS A 212 2.94 -15.74 -15.97
CA LYS A 212 3.33 -17.07 -15.46
C LYS A 212 4.84 -17.33 -15.57
N ASN A 213 5.54 -16.64 -16.46
CA ASN A 213 6.99 -16.72 -16.59
C ASN A 213 7.71 -15.61 -15.80
N LYS A 214 7.23 -14.37 -15.87
CA LYS A 214 7.87 -13.21 -15.24
C LYS A 214 7.77 -13.23 -13.71
N GLU A 215 6.64 -13.61 -13.13
CA GLU A 215 6.48 -13.61 -11.66
C GLU A 215 7.41 -14.60 -10.97
N PRO A 216 7.53 -15.88 -11.40
CA PRO A 216 8.48 -16.81 -10.80
C PRO A 216 9.93 -16.41 -11.06
N ALA A 217 10.24 -15.85 -12.24
CA ALA A 217 11.57 -15.36 -12.55
C ALA A 217 11.98 -14.21 -11.62
N LEU A 218 11.08 -13.25 -11.37
CA LEU A 218 11.31 -12.17 -10.41
C LEU A 218 11.49 -12.72 -8.99
N ASN A 219 10.63 -13.64 -8.55
CA ASN A 219 10.76 -14.28 -7.24
C ASN A 219 12.12 -14.96 -7.07
N SER A 220 12.61 -15.66 -8.10
CA SER A 220 13.92 -16.30 -8.09
C SER A 220 15.06 -15.28 -8.01
N LYS A 221 14.98 -14.17 -8.76
CA LYS A 221 15.94 -13.06 -8.64
C LYS A 221 15.97 -12.46 -7.23
N ILE A 222 14.80 -12.24 -6.63
CA ILE A 222 14.68 -11.73 -5.25
C ILE A 222 15.36 -12.70 -4.27
N GLU A 223 15.08 -14.00 -4.38
CA GLU A 223 15.68 -15.01 -3.49
C GLU A 223 17.20 -15.09 -3.64
N GLN A 224 17.74 -14.95 -4.86
CA GLN A 224 19.18 -14.85 -5.09
C GLN A 224 19.79 -13.57 -4.49
N GLN A 225 19.06 -12.45 -4.55
CA GLN A 225 19.54 -11.16 -4.05
C GLN A 225 19.77 -11.17 -2.53
N TYR A 226 19.08 -12.02 -1.76
CA TYR A 226 19.35 -12.16 -0.32
C TYR A 226 20.81 -12.52 -0.01
N GLN A 227 21.44 -13.34 -0.86
CA GLN A 227 22.81 -13.81 -0.64
C GLN A 227 23.86 -12.75 -0.99
N THR A 228 23.49 -11.69 -1.69
CA THR A 228 24.41 -10.64 -2.16
C THR A 228 24.32 -9.36 -1.35
N LEU A 229 23.40 -9.29 -0.37
CA LEU A 229 23.21 -8.08 0.45
C LEU A 229 24.46 -7.78 1.27
N ASP A 230 25.04 -6.59 1.09
CA ASP A 230 26.12 -6.11 1.93
C ASP A 230 25.61 -5.48 3.23
N LEU A 231 26.50 -5.29 4.21
CA LEU A 231 26.13 -4.73 5.51
C LEU A 231 25.53 -3.31 5.40
N PRO A 232 26.10 -2.35 4.63
CA PRO A 232 25.49 -1.04 4.45
C PRO A 232 24.06 -1.11 3.91
N THR A 233 23.81 -2.01 2.95
CA THR A 233 22.48 -2.25 2.39
C THR A 233 21.53 -2.81 3.44
N ILE A 234 21.94 -3.83 4.19
CA ILE A 234 21.12 -4.42 5.26
C ILE A 234 20.71 -3.35 6.27
N LYS A 235 21.65 -2.52 6.72
CA LYS A 235 21.37 -1.42 7.65
C LYS A 235 20.37 -0.44 7.07
N ARG A 236 20.56 -0.01 5.82
CA ARG A 236 19.61 0.89 5.13
C ARG A 236 18.21 0.30 5.07
N LEU A 237 18.09 -1.00 4.76
CA LEU A 237 16.80 -1.69 4.72
C LEU A 237 16.17 -1.81 6.11
N LEU A 238 16.94 -2.16 7.14
CA LEU A 238 16.42 -2.20 8.52
C LEU A 238 15.93 -0.82 8.98
N ILE A 239 16.67 0.24 8.67
CA ILE A 239 16.22 1.61 8.98
C ILE A 239 14.92 1.93 8.27
N GLN A 240 14.79 1.59 6.98
CA GLN A 240 13.55 1.80 6.24
C GLN A 240 12.38 1.00 6.85
N LYS A 241 12.63 -0.24 7.29
CA LYS A 241 11.61 -1.10 7.94
C LYS A 241 11.16 -0.52 9.27
N TRP A 242 12.11 -0.14 10.13
CA TRP A 242 11.86 0.31 11.49
C TRP A 242 11.29 1.74 11.56
N PHE A 243 11.77 2.63 10.69
CA PHE A 243 11.41 4.05 10.75
C PHE A 243 10.37 4.47 9.72
N GLY A 244 9.98 3.59 8.79
CA GLY A 244 8.99 3.92 7.75
C GLY A 244 7.67 4.41 8.34
N GLU A 245 7.04 3.57 9.17
CA GLU A 245 5.78 3.92 9.84
C GLU A 245 5.98 4.96 10.95
N LEU A 246 7.01 4.79 11.78
CA LEU A 246 7.30 5.71 12.90
C LEU A 246 7.47 7.15 12.44
N SER A 247 8.10 7.39 11.28
CA SER A 247 8.28 8.73 10.74
C SER A 247 6.97 9.40 10.35
N GLY A 248 6.05 8.64 9.74
CA GLY A 248 4.71 9.12 9.42
C GLY A 248 3.96 9.49 10.69
N ASN A 249 3.92 8.57 11.65
CA ASN A 249 3.21 8.75 12.91
C ASN A 249 3.73 9.96 13.69
N LEU A 250 5.05 10.12 13.85
CA LEU A 250 5.62 11.27 14.56
C LEU A 250 5.39 12.60 13.83
N SER A 251 5.43 12.60 12.50
CA SER A 251 5.07 13.77 11.71
C SER A 251 3.59 14.14 11.91
N ASP A 252 2.70 13.16 11.96
CA ASP A 252 1.29 13.37 12.21
C ASP A 252 1.01 13.89 13.62
N VAL A 253 1.70 13.36 14.64
CA VAL A 253 1.62 13.90 16.00
C VAL A 253 2.06 15.37 16.04
N GLY A 254 3.16 15.72 15.37
CA GLY A 254 3.64 17.09 15.28
C GLY A 254 2.69 18.05 14.54
N GLN A 255 1.85 17.53 13.64
CA GLN A 255 0.88 18.31 12.87
C GLN A 255 -0.54 18.25 13.44
N SER A 256 -0.79 17.38 14.42
CA SER A 256 -2.14 17.05 14.91
C SER A 256 -2.91 18.29 15.35
N TYR A 257 -2.30 19.16 16.15
CA TYR A 257 -2.94 20.38 16.63
C TYR A 257 -3.25 21.36 15.48
N ALA A 258 -2.34 21.54 14.52
CA ALA A 258 -2.59 22.39 13.36
C ALA A 258 -3.77 21.85 12.52
N LYS A 259 -3.85 20.52 12.34
CA LYS A 259 -4.98 19.85 11.69
C LYS A 259 -6.29 20.07 12.46
N THR A 260 -6.27 19.99 13.79
CA THR A 260 -7.45 20.26 14.64
C THR A 260 -7.89 21.72 14.58
N VAL A 261 -6.98 22.68 14.62
CA VAL A 261 -7.33 24.11 14.49
C VAL A 261 -7.89 24.39 13.11
N ALA A 262 -7.28 23.83 12.05
CA ALA A 262 -7.78 23.98 10.69
C ALA A 262 -9.19 23.38 10.52
N SER A 263 -9.47 22.22 11.12
CA SER A 263 -10.79 21.61 11.07
C SER A 263 -11.82 22.42 11.87
N GLN A 264 -11.46 22.93 13.04
CA GLN A 264 -12.31 23.82 13.83
C GLN A 264 -12.61 25.14 13.09
N LEU A 265 -11.61 25.73 12.45
CA LEU A 265 -11.78 26.94 11.63
C LEU A 265 -12.72 26.68 10.44
N LYS A 266 -12.60 25.51 9.80
CA LYS A 266 -13.49 25.11 8.70
C LYS A 266 -14.95 24.96 9.19
N VAL A 267 -15.16 24.28 10.32
CA VAL A 267 -16.49 24.16 10.94
C VAL A 267 -17.07 25.53 11.28
N LEU A 268 -16.21 26.46 11.73
CA LEU A 268 -16.62 27.82 12.07
C LEU A 268 -16.99 28.63 10.82
N ASP A 269 -16.22 28.51 9.74
CA ASP A 269 -16.49 29.13 8.43
C ASP A 269 -17.84 28.65 7.86
N GLU A 270 -18.05 27.33 7.83
CA GLU A 270 -19.31 26.71 7.41
C GLU A 270 -20.49 27.23 8.25
N ARG A 271 -20.35 27.26 9.58
CA ARG A 271 -21.42 27.75 10.47
C ARG A 271 -21.73 29.23 10.26
N TYR A 272 -20.72 30.08 10.03
CA TYR A 272 -20.96 31.50 9.79
C TYR A 272 -21.54 31.77 8.40
N ALA A 273 -21.23 30.93 7.40
CA ALA A 273 -21.89 30.96 6.10
C ALA A 273 -23.40 30.70 6.26
N ASP A 274 -23.78 29.63 6.96
CA ASP A 274 -25.19 29.30 7.23
C ASP A 274 -25.91 30.43 8.00
N THR A 275 -25.26 30.97 9.03
CA THR A 275 -25.82 32.05 9.85
C THR A 275 -26.06 33.32 9.02
N LEU A 276 -25.19 33.62 8.07
CA LEU A 276 -25.33 34.79 7.19
C LEU A 276 -26.47 34.62 6.19
N GLU A 277 -26.65 33.43 5.62
CA GLU A 277 -27.79 33.12 4.75
C GLU A 277 -29.11 33.25 5.51
N ASP A 278 -29.17 32.76 6.74
CA ASP A 278 -30.34 32.92 7.60
C ASP A 278 -30.68 34.38 7.89
N ILE A 279 -29.68 35.22 8.18
CA ILE A 279 -29.88 36.67 8.38
C ILE A 279 -30.39 37.33 7.10
N ARG A 280 -29.86 36.98 5.93
CA ARG A 280 -30.33 37.51 4.64
C ARG A 280 -31.79 37.14 4.38
N ARG A 281 -32.16 35.89 4.63
CA ARG A 281 -33.54 35.40 4.50
C ARG A 281 -34.49 36.13 5.45
N GLN A 282 -34.11 36.33 6.70
CA GLN A 282 -34.89 37.11 7.67
C GLN A 282 -35.08 38.57 7.22
N ARG A 283 -34.02 39.18 6.65
CA ARG A 283 -34.10 40.54 6.10
C ARG A 283 -35.09 40.62 4.94
N GLU A 284 -35.02 39.69 4.01
CA GLU A 284 -35.91 39.63 2.85
C GLU A 284 -37.37 39.39 3.27
N GLN A 285 -37.60 38.51 4.24
CA GLN A 285 -38.94 38.32 4.84
C GLN A 285 -39.47 39.61 5.50
N ALA A 286 -38.62 40.32 6.24
CA ALA A 286 -38.99 41.59 6.87
C ALA A 286 -39.26 42.69 5.82
N GLU A 287 -38.45 42.78 4.77
CA GLU A 287 -38.65 43.70 3.65
C GLU A 287 -39.96 43.41 2.91
N ASN A 288 -40.24 42.14 2.60
CA ASN A 288 -41.48 41.73 1.95
C ASN A 288 -42.70 42.01 2.82
N ALA A 289 -42.63 41.74 4.13
CA ALA A 289 -43.70 42.08 5.08
C ALA A 289 -43.92 43.59 5.17
N PHE A 290 -42.84 44.38 5.19
CA PHE A 290 -42.91 45.85 5.19
C PHE A 290 -43.62 46.37 3.93
N TRP A 291 -43.22 45.90 2.75
CA TRP A 291 -43.84 46.31 1.47
C TRP A 291 -45.30 45.86 1.38
N ALA A 292 -45.65 44.67 1.86
CA ALA A 292 -47.03 44.21 1.91
C ALA A 292 -47.90 45.13 2.77
N MET A 293 -47.42 45.55 3.94
CA MET A 293 -48.12 46.48 4.83
C MET A 293 -48.20 47.89 4.23
N ALA A 294 -47.12 48.39 3.62
CA ALA A 294 -47.11 49.68 2.93
C ALA A 294 -48.11 49.73 1.77
N ASN A 295 -48.22 48.64 0.99
CA ASN A 295 -49.16 48.55 -0.11
C ASN A 295 -50.63 48.51 0.37
N GLN A 296 -50.91 47.90 1.53
CA GLN A 296 -52.23 47.95 2.16
C GLN A 296 -52.62 49.36 2.63
N LEU A 297 -51.64 50.17 3.06
CA LEU A 297 -51.85 51.54 3.52
C LEU A 297 -52.01 52.54 2.37
N VAL A 298 -51.34 52.31 1.23
CA VAL A 298 -51.36 53.21 0.06
C VAL A 298 -52.44 52.82 -0.96
N GLY A 299 -52.78 51.52 -1.07
CA GLY A 299 -53.85 51.01 -1.94
C GLY A 299 -55.27 51.10 -1.36
N GLY A 300 -55.42 51.79 -0.22
CA GLY A 300 -56.69 52.07 0.43
C GLY A 300 -57.26 53.45 0.08
N VAL A 301 -57.32 53.80 -1.21
CA VAL A 301 -58.18 54.86 -1.79
C VAL A 301 -58.62 54.43 -3.17
#